data_AF-A0A352VJY4-F1
#
_entry.id   AF-A0A352VJY4-F1
#
_cell.length_a   1.000
_cell.length_b   1.000
_cell.length_c   1.000
_cell.angle_alpha   90.00
_cell.angle_beta   90.00
_cell.angle_gamma   90.00
#
_symmetry.space_group_name_H-M   'P 1'
#
loop_
_entity.id
_entity.type
_entity.pdbx_description
1 polymer ?
#
loop_
_entity_poly.entity_id
_entity_poly.type
_entity_poly.pdbx_seq_one_letter_code
_entity_poly.pdbx_strand_id
1 'polypeptide(L)' 'FLQSISPLNNAERITSPLMVVQGANVPRVPVGESRQIVERVRNNGLNVSYMEGANEGHGFRHPWNSFY' A
#
# COMPACT_ATOMS: atom_id res chain seq x y z
N PHE A 1 -4.10 -10.82 -19.31
CA PHE A 1 -2.71 -10.60 -18.86
C PHE A 1 -2.62 -9.63 -17.67
N LEU A 2 -3.08 -8.38 -17.76
CA LEU A 2 -2.95 -7.42 -16.63
C LEU A 2 -3.62 -7.91 -15.32
N GLN A 3 -4.75 -8.61 -15.42
CA GLN A 3 -5.40 -9.19 -14.24
C GLN A 3 -4.60 -10.33 -13.57
N SER A 4 -3.85 -11.14 -14.34
CA SER A 4 -3.11 -12.26 -13.77
C SER A 4 -1.85 -11.81 -13.03
N ILE A 5 -1.29 -10.66 -13.42
CA ILE A 5 -0.12 -10.05 -12.77
C ILE A 5 -0.51 -9.05 -11.67
N SER A 6 -1.79 -8.78 -11.47
CA SER A 6 -2.26 -7.86 -10.43
C SER A 6 -1.88 -8.39 -9.05
N PRO A 7 -1.15 -7.62 -8.23
CA PRO A 7 -0.86 -8.00 -6.85
C PRO A 7 -2.13 -8.20 -6.03
N LEU A 8 -3.18 -7.40 -6.30
CA LEU A 8 -4.47 -7.53 -5.61
C LEU A 8 -5.07 -8.91 -5.84
N ASN A 9 -5.04 -9.43 -7.06
CA ASN A 9 -5.58 -10.76 -7.38
C ASN A 9 -4.70 -11.92 -6.87
N ASN A 10 -3.48 -11.63 -6.46
CA ASN A 10 -2.53 -12.63 -5.94
C ASN A 10 -2.24 -12.42 -4.43
N ALA A 11 -3.01 -11.58 -3.73
CA ALA A 11 -2.74 -11.20 -2.35
C ALA A 11 -2.69 -12.40 -1.38
N GLU A 12 -3.43 -13.47 -1.66
CA GLU A 12 -3.39 -14.75 -0.93
C GLU A 12 -2.06 -15.50 -1.04
N ARG A 13 -1.19 -15.12 -1.96
CA ARG A 13 0.18 -15.66 -2.09
C ARG A 13 1.20 -14.88 -1.26
N ILE A 14 0.81 -13.75 -0.67
CA ILE A 14 1.65 -12.99 0.25
C ILE A 14 1.63 -13.74 1.59
N THR A 15 2.78 -14.25 2.02
CA THR A 15 2.94 -15.04 3.25
C THR A 15 3.85 -14.37 4.28
N SER A 16 4.53 -13.29 3.89
CA SER A 16 5.45 -12.54 4.75
C SER A 16 4.78 -11.29 5.31
N PRO A 17 5.23 -10.77 6.48
CA PRO A 17 4.82 -9.47 6.97
C PRO A 17 5.03 -8.38 5.92
N LEU A 18 4.05 -7.49 5.79
CA LEU A 18 4.03 -6.45 4.76
C LEU A 18 3.93 -5.07 5.41
N MET A 19 4.76 -4.14 4.95
CA MET A 19 4.59 -2.72 5.23
C MET A 19 4.17 -2.01 3.95
N VAL A 20 3.02 -1.34 3.98
CA VAL A 20 2.49 -0.55 2.86
C VAL A 20 2.57 0.91 3.22
N VAL A 21 3.16 1.70 2.33
CA VAL A 21 3.35 3.13 2.50
C VAL A 21 2.79 3.82 1.26
N GLN A 22 1.83 4.72 1.42
CA GLN A 22 1.13 5.37 0.31
C GLN A 22 0.91 6.86 0.57
N GLY A 23 1.18 7.70 -0.43
CA GLY A 23 0.76 9.10 -0.42
C GLY A 23 -0.73 9.24 -0.79
N ALA A 24 -1.49 9.98 0.02
CA ALA A 24 -2.93 10.17 -0.19
C ALA A 24 -3.24 11.00 -1.45
N ASN A 25 -2.32 11.88 -1.86
CA ASN A 25 -2.55 12.87 -2.92
C ASN A 25 -1.86 12.53 -4.25
N VAL A 26 -1.54 11.26 -4.49
CA VAL A 26 -0.94 10.81 -5.76
C VAL A 26 -2.02 10.71 -6.85
N PRO A 27 -2.03 11.56 -7.90
CA PRO A 27 -3.07 11.52 -8.92
C PRO A 27 -2.98 10.29 -9.84
N ARG A 28 -1.81 9.63 -9.89
CA ARG A 28 -1.53 8.49 -10.78
C ARG A 28 -1.88 7.14 -10.15
N VAL A 29 -1.87 7.04 -8.83
CA VAL A 29 -2.12 5.79 -8.10
C VAL A 29 -3.06 6.13 -6.95
N PRO A 30 -4.37 5.86 -7.09
CA PRO A 30 -5.35 6.15 -6.06
C PRO A 30 -5.02 5.42 -4.76
N VAL A 31 -5.20 6.10 -3.61
CA VAL A 31 -4.98 5.50 -2.29
C VAL A 31 -5.81 4.24 -2.05
N GLY A 32 -6.98 4.13 -2.71
CA GLY A 32 -7.85 2.96 -2.66
C GLY A 32 -7.14 1.65 -3.02
N GLU A 33 -6.22 1.67 -3.99
CA GLU A 33 -5.44 0.49 -4.38
C GLU A 33 -4.59 -0.04 -3.22
N SER A 34 -3.96 0.87 -2.46
CA SER A 34 -3.16 0.52 -1.29
C SER A 34 -4.02 -0.01 -0.14
N ARG A 35 -5.24 0.51 0.03
CA ARG A 35 -6.17 0.05 1.06
C ARG A 35 -6.69 -1.35 0.75
N GLN A 36 -7.05 -1.60 -0.52
CA GLN A 36 -7.53 -2.91 -0.98
C GLN A 36 -6.50 -4.02 -0.74
N ILE A 37 -5.21 -3.78 -1.01
CA ILE A 37 -4.18 -4.80 -0.74
C ILE A 37 -3.96 -5.01 0.75
N VAL A 38 -3.96 -3.95 1.57
CA VAL A 38 -3.82 -4.04 3.02
C VAL A 38 -4.95 -4.87 3.63
N GLU A 39 -6.19 -4.60 3.24
CA GLU A 39 -7.36 -5.36 3.69
C GLU A 39 -7.26 -6.83 3.29
N ARG A 40 -6.93 -7.11 2.02
CA ARG A 40 -6.85 -8.48 1.52
C ARG A 40 -5.75 -9.29 2.20
N VAL A 41 -4.59 -8.69 2.47
CA VAL A 41 -3.49 -9.35 3.18
C VAL A 41 -3.80 -9.53 4.66
N ARG A 42 -4.48 -8.58 5.32
CA ARG A 42 -4.94 -8.73 6.70
C ARG A 42 -5.96 -9.87 6.85
N ASN A 43 -6.85 -10.03 5.89
CA ASN A 43 -7.83 -11.12 5.87
C ASN A 43 -7.16 -12.51 5.76
N ASN A 44 -5.89 -12.58 5.32
CA ASN A 44 -5.10 -13.81 5.32
C ASN A 44 -4.45 -14.10 6.68
N GLY A 45 -4.73 -13.32 7.72
CA GLY A 45 -4.18 -13.48 9.06
C GLY A 45 -2.76 -12.94 9.25
N LEU A 46 -2.27 -12.13 8.29
CA LEU A 46 -0.93 -11.54 8.36
C LEU A 46 -0.94 -10.13 8.96
N ASN A 47 0.13 -9.82 9.68
CA ASN A 47 0.37 -8.48 10.19
C ASN A 47 0.80 -7.56 9.05
N VAL A 48 -0.02 -6.54 8.78
CA VAL A 48 0.24 -5.51 7.78
C VAL A 48 0.31 -4.14 8.44
N SER A 49 1.49 -3.54 8.42
CA SER A 49 1.71 -2.15 8.80
C SER A 49 1.32 -1.24 7.65
N TYR A 50 0.50 -0.24 7.91
CA TYR A 50 0.03 0.70 6.88
C TYR A 50 0.30 2.14 7.32
N MET A 51 0.92 2.92 6.43
CA MET A 51 1.13 4.35 6.61
C MET A 51 0.59 5.10 5.39
N GLU A 52 -0.33 6.01 5.66
CA GLU A 52 -0.89 6.91 4.66
C GLU A 52 -0.35 8.33 4.90
N GLY A 53 0.48 8.83 3.98
CA GLY A 53 0.97 10.19 4.01
C GLY A 53 -0.11 11.14 3.51
N ALA A 54 -0.89 11.73 4.43
CA ALA A 54 -2.03 12.61 4.10
C ALA A 54 -1.66 13.81 3.21
N ASN A 55 -0.39 14.24 3.21
CA ASN A 55 0.13 15.34 2.40
C ASN A 55 1.17 14.89 1.35
N GLU A 56 1.35 13.58 1.13
CA GLU A 56 2.43 13.04 0.29
C GLU A 56 1.98 12.61 -1.11
N GLY A 57 2.92 12.75 -2.04
CA GLY A 57 2.83 12.28 -3.42
C GLY A 57 3.59 10.96 -3.63
N HIS A 58 4.30 10.82 -4.76
CA HIS A 58 4.98 9.57 -5.15
C HIS A 58 6.29 9.28 -4.40
N GLY A 59 6.68 10.17 -3.49
CA GLY A 59 7.79 9.98 -2.57
C GLY A 59 7.55 10.84 -1.33
N PHE A 60 7.96 10.33 -0.17
CA PHE A 60 7.89 11.03 1.11
C PHE A 60 8.94 12.13 1.14
N ARG A 61 8.61 13.29 0.57
CA ARG A 61 9.56 14.40 0.37
C ARG A 61 9.26 15.57 1.29
N HIS A 62 8.10 15.61 1.98
CA HIS A 62 7.90 16.65 2.99
C HIS A 62 8.72 16.32 4.24
N PRO A 63 9.45 17.30 4.80
CA PRO A 63 10.30 17.10 5.98
C PRO A 63 9.56 16.49 7.18
N TRP A 64 8.26 16.74 7.30
CA TRP A 64 7.42 16.22 8.37
C TRP A 64 7.08 14.74 8.26
N ASN A 65 7.20 14.12 7.08
CA ASN A 65 6.98 12.68 6.88
C ASN A 65 8.23 11.96 6.38
N SER A 66 9.38 12.65 6.35
CA SER A 66 10.66 12.01 6.09
C SER A 66 11.06 11.23 7.34
N PHE A 67 11.14 9.92 7.22
CA PHE A 67 11.75 9.09 8.26
C PHE A 67 13.21 9.52 8.41
N TYR A 68 13.52 10.23 9.50
CA TYR A 68 14.88 10.35 10.03
C TYR A 68 15.18 9.12 10.90
#